data_AF-A0A6J2LJC2-F1
#
_entry.id   AF-A0A6J2LJC2-F1
#
_cell.length_a   1.000
_cell.length_b   1.000
_cell.length_c   1.000
_cell.angle_alpha   90.00
_cell.angle_beta   90.00
_cell.angle_gamma   90.00
#
_symmetry.space_group_name_H-M   'P 1'
#
loop_
_entity.id
_entity.type
_entity.pdbx_description
1 polymer ?
#
loop_
_entity_poly.entity_id
_entity_poly.type
_entity_poly.pdbx_seq_one_letter_code
_entity_poly.pdbx_strand_id
1 'polypeptide(L)'
;MLPVTSTQEPVAAATSARSRSFLSTQDRSTTAGPALSSGPKVSKASTIPPPVKSKGPNSGALVRQMRRIIAEDAEWSLATVPLLTELCIQHIVKNFKNNPILKKLPPQHQQKVLNHLPTDLPLAVTANLIDDESYWHRCCVQRWPVCHLDFHGSSWKRVFFERHLENLIKHFIPGTTDPAVILDLLPLCRTYVRRIRVDQFLPPVQLPPQPYSGEQSDSGSEGEMDEPTMDHYQLGDLVAGLNQLEELDLVYGVKDCGMNFEWNLFLFTYRDCHSLAATLKACHTLKIFRLTRSKVDDDKARILIRSLLDHPALEELDLSHNLIGDRGARAAAKLLSHSRLRVLSLANNQVRAPGAQSLAHALAHNTNLLSLNLRLNCIEDEGGQALAHALQTNKCLTTLHLGGNELSEPTATLISQVLSVNTTLISINLSCNHIGPDGGKQLLEGMSDNKTLLQFDLRLSDVTQESEYLIGQALCTNREEARQRTLNPSHFLSPLTAKGPENPAG
;
A
#
# COMPACT_ATOMS: atom_id res chain seq x y z
N MET A 1 3.41 -51.79 -42.12
CA MET A 1 2.14 -52.33 -41.60
C MET A 1 2.13 -52.17 -40.09
N LEU A 2 1.09 -51.54 -39.56
CA LEU A 2 0.65 -51.58 -38.15
C LEU A 2 -0.20 -52.85 -37.91
N PRO A 3 -0.78 -53.12 -36.71
CA PRO A 3 -0.43 -52.76 -35.32
C PRO A 3 -0.50 -53.98 -34.36
N VAL A 4 -0.50 -53.73 -33.03
CA VAL A 4 -1.43 -54.24 -31.97
C VAL A 4 -0.72 -54.04 -30.62
N THR A 5 -0.94 -52.93 -29.88
CA THR A 5 -1.98 -52.73 -28.82
C THR A 5 -2.01 -53.89 -27.80
N SER A 6 -1.89 -53.74 -26.48
CA SER A 6 -2.38 -52.76 -25.49
C SER A 6 -1.76 -53.17 -24.12
N THR A 7 -1.72 -52.41 -23.02
CA THR A 7 -2.79 -51.70 -22.28
C THR A 7 -2.16 -50.71 -21.27
N GLN A 8 -2.92 -49.69 -20.87
CA GLN A 8 -2.66 -48.87 -19.67
C GLN A 8 -3.31 -49.54 -18.44
N GLU A 9 -2.80 -49.29 -17.23
CA GLU A 9 -3.51 -48.50 -16.18
C GLU A 9 -2.70 -48.40 -14.86
N PRO A 10 -3.04 -47.44 -13.96
CA PRO A 10 -2.13 -46.95 -12.92
C PRO A 10 -2.36 -47.56 -11.52
N VAL A 11 -1.38 -47.35 -10.62
CA VAL A 11 -1.46 -47.74 -9.20
C VAL A 11 -1.94 -46.58 -8.34
N ALA A 12 -3.18 -46.66 -7.84
CA ALA A 12 -3.66 -45.84 -6.72
C ALA A 12 -4.83 -46.53 -6.00
N ALA A 13 -4.64 -46.94 -4.74
CA ALA A 13 -5.67 -46.99 -3.67
C ALA A 13 -5.18 -47.77 -2.43
N ALA A 14 -5.20 -47.14 -1.26
CA ALA A 14 -5.60 -47.69 0.05
C ALA A 14 -5.26 -46.71 1.19
N THR A 15 -6.02 -46.53 2.26
CA THR A 15 -7.49 -46.54 2.51
C THR A 15 -7.67 -46.00 3.94
N SER A 16 -8.70 -45.20 4.21
CA SER A 16 -9.34 -45.15 5.54
C SER A 16 -10.58 -44.24 5.52
N ALA A 17 -11.76 -44.85 5.55
CA ALA A 17 -13.01 -44.17 5.84
C ALA A 17 -13.68 -44.83 7.04
N ARG A 18 -14.29 -44.03 7.92
CA ARG A 18 -15.31 -44.51 8.88
C ARG A 18 -16.45 -43.52 8.96
N SER A 19 -17.54 -43.87 8.30
CA SER A 19 -18.87 -43.30 8.50
C SER A 19 -19.70 -44.24 9.40
N ARG A 20 -20.62 -43.66 10.17
CA ARG A 20 -21.79 -44.37 10.73
C ARG A 20 -22.99 -43.44 10.64
N SER A 21 -24.11 -43.99 10.18
CA SER A 21 -25.41 -43.35 10.06
C SER A 21 -26.50 -44.36 10.46
N PHE A 22 -27.76 -43.92 10.42
CA PHE A 22 -28.99 -44.64 10.79
C PHE A 22 -29.26 -44.73 12.31
N LEU A 23 -30.51 -44.63 12.79
CA LEU A 23 -31.83 -44.70 12.11
C LEU A 23 -32.87 -43.78 12.78
N SER A 24 -33.92 -43.39 12.06
CA SER A 24 -35.11 -42.69 12.58
C SER A 24 -36.26 -43.65 12.90
N THR A 25 -37.24 -43.21 13.70
CA THR A 25 -38.62 -43.74 13.70
C THR A 25 -39.64 -42.61 13.95
N GLN A 26 -40.89 -42.88 13.57
CA GLN A 26 -42.05 -41.97 13.50
C GLN A 26 -42.66 -41.71 14.91
N ASP A 27 -43.73 -40.91 15.15
CA ASP A 27 -44.91 -40.66 14.33
C ASP A 27 -45.81 -39.49 14.82
N ARG A 28 -46.62 -38.90 13.91
CA ARG A 28 -47.96 -38.22 14.07
C ARG A 28 -48.21 -37.11 15.14
N SER A 29 -49.13 -36.13 14.97
CA SER A 29 -50.12 -35.83 13.91
C SER A 29 -50.74 -34.40 13.99
N THR A 30 -50.93 -33.74 12.84
CA THR A 30 -52.04 -32.83 12.37
C THR A 30 -52.95 -32.07 13.37
N THR A 31 -53.28 -30.78 13.16
CA THR A 31 -54.32 -30.27 12.22
C THR A 31 -54.24 -28.72 12.11
N ALA A 32 -54.16 -28.10 10.92
CA ALA A 32 -55.23 -27.63 10.01
C ALA A 32 -55.70 -26.17 10.23
N GLY A 33 -55.66 -25.34 9.17
CA GLY A 33 -56.22 -23.96 9.11
C GLY A 33 -57.68 -23.93 8.60
N PRO A 34 -58.19 -22.87 7.91
CA PRO A 34 -57.49 -21.73 7.29
C PRO A 34 -58.15 -20.34 7.53
N ALA A 35 -57.74 -19.33 6.76
CA ALA A 35 -58.25 -17.95 6.78
C ALA A 35 -59.49 -17.72 5.88
N LEU A 36 -60.21 -16.60 6.09
CA LEU A 36 -60.82 -15.78 5.02
C LEU A 36 -61.36 -14.43 5.54
N SER A 37 -61.69 -13.52 4.61
CA SER A 37 -61.92 -12.09 4.80
C SER A 37 -63.39 -11.66 4.70
N SER A 38 -63.77 -10.53 5.31
CA SER A 38 -64.68 -9.50 4.75
C SER A 38 -65.12 -8.44 5.80
N GLY A 39 -65.33 -7.20 5.35
CA GLY A 39 -66.28 -6.25 5.96
C GLY A 39 -67.40 -5.95 4.95
N PRO A 40 -68.19 -4.84 5.06
CA PRO A 40 -68.16 -3.75 6.06
C PRO A 40 -69.55 -3.20 6.50
N LYS A 41 -69.58 -2.09 7.28
CA LYS A 41 -70.68 -1.09 7.48
C LYS A 41 -71.96 -1.54 8.24
N VAL A 42 -72.82 -0.68 8.83
CA VAL A 42 -72.74 0.64 9.56
C VAL A 42 -74.15 0.98 10.14
N SER A 43 -74.24 1.74 11.26
CA SER A 43 -75.44 2.46 11.82
C SER A 43 -76.57 1.59 12.45
N LYS A 44 -77.26 2.01 13.53
CA LYS A 44 -77.95 3.29 13.78
C LYS A 44 -78.03 3.71 15.27
N ALA A 45 -78.36 4.98 15.50
CA ALA A 45 -78.58 5.61 16.81
C ALA A 45 -80.07 5.93 17.08
N SER A 46 -80.43 6.23 18.35
CA SER A 46 -81.61 7.03 18.77
C SER A 46 -81.65 7.18 20.31
N THR A 47 -82.25 8.16 21.01
CA THR A 47 -82.35 9.65 20.88
C THR A 47 -82.74 10.21 22.29
N ILE A 48 -82.46 11.47 22.61
CA ILE A 48 -82.77 12.19 23.89
C ILE A 48 -84.21 12.78 23.88
N PRO A 49 -84.80 13.27 25.01
CA PRO A 49 -84.73 14.73 25.32
C PRO A 49 -84.68 15.17 26.84
N PRO A 50 -84.29 16.45 27.14
CA PRO A 50 -84.13 17.10 28.49
C PRO A 50 -85.39 17.95 28.89
N PRO A 51 -85.45 18.96 29.84
CA PRO A 51 -84.46 19.74 30.67
C PRO A 51 -84.79 19.85 32.21
N VAL A 52 -84.30 20.76 33.10
CA VAL A 52 -84.50 22.24 33.32
C VAL A 52 -83.46 22.84 34.33
N LYS A 53 -83.29 24.19 34.36
CA LYS A 53 -82.31 25.02 35.11
C LYS A 53 -82.81 25.57 36.47
N SER A 54 -81.89 25.98 37.37
CA SER A 54 -82.05 27.20 38.23
C SER A 54 -80.68 27.74 38.75
N LYS A 55 -80.65 28.91 39.41
CA LYS A 55 -79.45 29.75 39.73
C LYS A 55 -79.07 29.71 41.24
N GLY A 56 -77.86 30.17 41.59
CA GLY A 56 -77.35 30.33 42.99
C GLY A 56 -77.97 31.51 43.79
N PRO A 57 -77.33 32.12 44.83
CA PRO A 57 -75.87 32.18 45.11
C PRO A 57 -75.41 32.22 46.62
N ASN A 58 -74.09 32.42 46.81
CA ASN A 58 -73.40 33.19 47.87
C ASN A 58 -73.11 32.66 49.30
N SER A 59 -72.02 33.24 49.84
CA SER A 59 -71.44 33.20 51.20
C SER A 59 -70.65 31.93 51.57
N GLY A 60 -69.42 32.00 52.10
CA GLY A 60 -68.57 33.19 52.35
C GLY A 60 -67.51 32.94 53.43
N ALA A 61 -66.27 32.61 53.05
CA ALA A 61 -65.14 32.56 53.99
C ALA A 61 -63.80 32.86 53.29
N LEU A 62 -63.09 33.88 53.76
CA LEU A 62 -61.76 34.27 53.29
C LEU A 62 -60.70 33.26 53.74
N VAL A 63 -60.32 32.32 52.86
CA VAL A 63 -59.08 31.55 53.05
C VAL A 63 -57.93 32.30 52.37
N ARG A 64 -56.90 32.62 53.16
CA ARG A 64 -55.68 33.29 52.70
C ARG A 64 -55.12 32.58 51.46
N GLN A 65 -54.97 33.32 50.36
CA GLN A 65 -54.32 32.83 49.15
C GLN A 65 -52.80 32.74 49.38
N MET A 66 -52.36 31.70 50.09
CA MET A 66 -50.94 31.36 50.17
C MET A 66 -50.46 31.08 48.74
N ARG A 67 -49.49 31.87 48.28
CA ARG A 67 -48.76 31.57 47.05
C ARG A 67 -48.06 30.24 47.25
N ARG A 68 -48.60 29.18 46.65
CA ARG A 68 -47.94 27.87 46.63
C ARG A 68 -46.66 28.00 45.81
N ILE A 69 -45.52 28.06 46.49
CA ILE A 69 -44.26 27.64 45.90
C ILE A 69 -44.40 26.12 45.78
N ILE A 70 -44.55 25.62 44.55
CA ILE A 70 -44.49 24.20 44.27
C ILE A 70 -43.01 23.91 44.06
N ALA A 71 -42.39 23.28 45.06
CA ALA A 71 -41.05 22.74 44.95
C ALA A 71 -41.12 21.24 44.67
N GLU A 72 -40.04 20.72 44.08
CA GLU A 72 -39.65 19.31 44.08
C GLU A 72 -40.53 18.35 43.25
N ASP A 73 -40.24 18.34 41.94
CA ASP A 73 -40.24 17.10 41.15
C ASP A 73 -39.36 16.06 41.86
N ALA A 74 -39.92 14.87 42.13
CA ALA A 74 -39.29 13.85 42.98
C ALA A 74 -38.10 13.14 42.31
N GLU A 75 -37.93 13.25 40.99
CA GLU A 75 -36.72 12.78 40.28
C GLU A 75 -35.64 13.86 40.15
N TRP A 76 -35.92 15.11 40.58
CA TRP A 76 -35.00 16.23 40.47
C TRP A 76 -33.91 16.19 41.56
N SER A 77 -32.86 15.42 41.29
CA SER A 77 -31.67 15.40 42.15
C SER A 77 -30.80 16.65 41.98
N LEU A 78 -30.12 17.06 43.06
CA LEU A 78 -29.03 18.05 43.06
C LEU A 78 -27.73 17.54 42.38
N ALA A 79 -27.82 16.57 41.47
CA ALA A 79 -26.72 16.19 40.60
C ALA A 79 -26.21 17.46 39.88
N THR A 80 -24.94 17.78 40.10
CA THR A 80 -24.34 19.09 39.83
C THR A 80 -24.80 19.66 38.49
N VAL A 81 -25.65 20.71 38.53
CA VAL A 81 -26.11 21.38 37.31
C VAL A 81 -24.88 21.76 36.49
N PRO A 82 -24.74 21.25 35.25
CA PRO A 82 -23.52 21.49 34.49
C PRO A 82 -23.31 22.99 34.32
N LEU A 83 -22.07 23.45 34.47
CA LEU A 83 -21.71 24.85 34.23
C LEU A 83 -22.28 25.30 32.89
N LEU A 84 -22.82 26.53 32.81
CA LEU A 84 -23.40 27.05 31.56
C LEU A 84 -22.41 26.92 30.38
N THR A 85 -21.12 27.11 30.63
CA THR A 85 -20.02 26.85 29.69
C THR A 85 -20.04 25.44 29.11
N GLU A 86 -20.30 24.42 29.91
CA GLU A 86 -20.32 23.01 29.50
C GLU A 86 -21.57 22.71 28.65
N LEU A 87 -22.74 23.23 29.06
CA LEU A 87 -23.97 23.16 28.24
C LEU A 87 -23.79 23.86 26.89
N CYS A 88 -23.13 25.02 26.85
CA CYS A 88 -22.79 25.72 25.63
C CYS A 88 -21.83 24.89 24.75
N ILE A 89 -20.79 24.28 25.31
CA ILE A 89 -19.86 23.42 24.57
C ILE A 89 -20.60 22.21 23.98
N GLN A 90 -21.43 21.52 24.74
CA GLN A 90 -22.25 20.40 24.25
C GLN A 90 -23.18 20.83 23.11
N HIS A 91 -23.80 22.01 23.20
CA HIS A 91 -24.64 22.55 22.13
C HIS A 91 -23.84 22.91 20.88
N ILE A 92 -22.65 23.49 21.03
CA ILE A 92 -21.73 23.81 19.91
C ILE A 92 -21.28 22.52 19.21
N VAL A 93 -20.88 21.50 19.97
CA VAL A 93 -20.48 20.19 19.45
C VAL A 93 -21.63 19.54 18.68
N LYS A 94 -22.85 19.52 19.25
CA LYS A 94 -24.04 18.93 18.61
C LYS A 94 -24.43 19.62 17.30
N ASN A 95 -24.27 20.94 17.21
CA ASN A 95 -24.63 21.73 16.04
C ASN A 95 -23.44 22.08 15.12
N PHE A 96 -22.26 21.52 15.36
CA PHE A 96 -21.02 21.90 14.68
C PHE A 96 -21.09 21.76 13.16
N LYS A 97 -21.78 20.71 12.65
CA LYS A 97 -22.04 20.49 11.22
C LYS A 97 -22.71 21.69 10.54
N ASN A 98 -23.62 22.36 11.23
CA ASN A 98 -24.43 23.44 10.67
C ASN A 98 -23.86 24.83 10.98
N ASN A 99 -23.07 24.96 12.05
CA ASN A 99 -22.49 26.23 12.49
C ASN A 99 -21.11 26.04 13.15
N PRO A 100 -20.04 25.81 12.36
CA PRO A 100 -18.71 25.48 12.87
C PRO A 100 -17.96 26.74 13.36
N ILE A 101 -18.36 27.27 14.52
CA ILE A 101 -17.82 28.52 15.09
C ILE A 101 -16.43 28.39 15.75
N LEU A 102 -15.67 27.31 15.50
CA LEU A 102 -14.44 26.97 16.24
C LEU A 102 -13.47 28.17 16.38
N LYS A 103 -13.13 28.82 15.26
CA LYS A 103 -12.17 29.94 15.20
C LYS A 103 -12.65 31.21 15.94
N LYS A 104 -13.94 31.28 16.35
CA LYS A 104 -14.51 32.39 17.14
C LYS A 104 -14.45 32.17 18.65
N LEU A 105 -14.10 30.96 19.11
CA LEU A 105 -14.04 30.62 20.54
C LEU A 105 -12.66 30.94 21.13
N PRO A 106 -12.56 31.26 22.44
CA PRO A 106 -11.28 31.32 23.16
C PRO A 106 -10.53 29.97 23.13
N PRO A 107 -9.17 29.94 23.13
CA PRO A 107 -8.40 28.69 23.01
C PRO A 107 -8.77 27.58 24.00
N GLN A 108 -9.07 27.94 25.26
CA GLN A 108 -9.50 26.98 26.28
C GLN A 108 -10.82 26.27 25.94
N HIS A 109 -11.73 26.95 25.23
CA HIS A 109 -12.99 26.37 24.76
C HIS A 109 -12.83 25.68 23.40
N GLN A 110 -11.91 26.14 22.54
CA GLN A 110 -11.54 25.42 21.32
C GLN A 110 -11.08 24.00 21.64
N GLN A 111 -10.14 23.82 22.58
CA GLN A 111 -9.63 22.49 22.93
C GLN A 111 -10.73 21.58 23.52
N LYS A 112 -11.62 22.13 24.38
CA LYS A 112 -12.76 21.37 24.90
C LYS A 112 -13.70 20.92 23.77
N VAL A 113 -14.08 21.82 22.86
CA VAL A 113 -14.91 21.46 21.70
C VAL A 113 -14.20 20.39 20.87
N LEU A 114 -12.93 20.60 20.49
CA LEU A 114 -12.13 19.66 19.71
C LEU A 114 -12.01 18.27 20.33
N ASN A 115 -11.90 18.18 21.66
CA ASN A 115 -11.86 16.90 22.39
C ASN A 115 -13.21 16.15 22.34
N HIS A 116 -14.32 16.88 22.27
CA HIS A 116 -15.68 16.32 22.25
C HIS A 116 -16.32 16.21 20.86
N LEU A 117 -15.70 16.75 19.80
CA LEU A 117 -16.22 16.61 18.44
C LEU A 117 -16.30 15.14 17.99
N PRO A 118 -17.43 14.71 17.40
CA PRO A 118 -17.56 13.42 16.72
C PRO A 118 -16.58 13.27 15.55
N THR A 119 -16.10 12.06 15.34
CA THR A 119 -15.10 11.66 14.33
C THR A 119 -15.70 11.30 12.97
N ASP A 120 -17.03 11.23 12.90
CA ASP A 120 -17.86 10.94 11.72
C ASP A 120 -18.36 12.22 11.01
N LEU A 121 -17.96 13.40 11.49
CA LEU A 121 -18.31 14.68 10.89
C LEU A 121 -17.85 14.78 9.41
N PRO A 122 -18.67 15.36 8.51
CA PRO A 122 -18.32 15.47 7.09
C PRO A 122 -17.00 16.20 6.84
N LEU A 123 -16.17 15.66 5.94
CA LEU A 123 -14.85 16.23 5.62
C LEU A 123 -14.93 17.63 5.03
N ALA A 124 -16.01 17.95 4.30
CA ALA A 124 -16.28 19.31 3.82
C ALA A 124 -16.36 20.36 4.97
N VAL A 125 -16.71 19.94 6.19
CA VAL A 125 -16.72 20.79 7.39
C VAL A 125 -15.36 20.74 8.11
N THR A 126 -14.78 19.55 8.28
CA THR A 126 -13.63 19.37 9.18
C THR A 126 -12.27 19.62 8.53
N ALA A 127 -12.10 19.29 7.23
CA ALA A 127 -10.82 19.36 6.53
C ALA A 127 -10.16 20.75 6.57
N ASN A 128 -10.94 21.82 6.36
CA ASN A 128 -10.42 23.19 6.26
C ASN A 128 -10.55 23.99 7.58
N LEU A 129 -11.22 23.43 8.60
CA LEU A 129 -11.50 24.12 9.86
C LEU A 129 -10.74 23.54 11.06
N ILE A 130 -10.34 22.27 11.00
CA ILE A 130 -9.66 21.57 12.09
C ILE A 130 -8.24 21.19 11.66
N ASP A 131 -7.26 21.85 12.27
CA ASP A 131 -5.83 21.53 12.15
C ASP A 131 -5.28 20.84 13.43
N ASP A 132 -6.15 20.57 14.42
CA ASP A 132 -5.77 19.88 15.66
C ASP A 132 -5.49 18.39 15.43
N GLU A 133 -4.24 18.00 15.69
CA GLU A 133 -3.77 16.63 15.57
C GLU A 133 -4.48 15.68 16.54
N SER A 134 -5.00 16.16 17.68
CA SER A 134 -5.72 15.34 18.65
C SER A 134 -7.07 14.85 18.11
N TYR A 135 -7.78 15.67 17.34
CA TYR A 135 -8.98 15.30 16.61
C TYR A 135 -8.66 14.24 15.53
N TRP A 136 -7.67 14.49 14.69
CA TRP A 136 -7.30 13.57 13.61
C TRP A 136 -6.75 12.24 14.12
N HIS A 137 -6.04 12.23 15.24
CA HIS A 137 -5.64 11.02 15.96
C HIS A 137 -6.86 10.15 16.32
N ARG A 138 -7.92 10.72 16.92
CA ARG A 138 -9.15 9.97 17.23
C ARG A 138 -9.83 9.43 15.97
N CYS A 139 -9.91 10.24 14.91
CA CYS A 139 -10.44 9.82 13.61
C CYS A 139 -9.65 8.66 13.00
N CYS A 140 -8.32 8.65 13.14
CA CYS A 140 -7.46 7.57 12.68
C CYS A 140 -7.64 6.29 13.51
N VAL A 141 -7.51 6.37 14.84
CA VAL A 141 -7.59 5.19 15.74
C VAL A 141 -8.95 4.50 15.67
N GLN A 142 -10.04 5.25 15.47
CA GLN A 142 -11.37 4.67 15.30
C GLN A 142 -11.55 3.92 13.98
N ARG A 143 -10.83 4.30 12.92
CA ARG A 143 -10.95 3.68 11.59
C ARG A 143 -9.90 2.59 11.32
N TRP A 144 -8.73 2.72 11.91
CA TRP A 144 -7.59 1.83 11.66
C TRP A 144 -6.87 1.47 12.97
N PRO A 145 -6.73 0.17 13.30
CA PRO A 145 -6.17 -0.26 14.58
C PRO A 145 -4.65 -0.03 14.72
N VAL A 146 -3.95 0.12 13.60
CA VAL A 146 -2.50 0.40 13.55
C VAL A 146 -2.26 1.56 12.60
N CYS A 147 -1.56 2.58 13.07
CA CYS A 147 -1.11 3.74 12.31
C CYS A 147 0.35 4.02 12.64
N HIS A 148 1.20 4.16 11.62
CA HIS A 148 2.60 4.55 11.78
C HIS A 148 2.73 6.03 11.40
N LEU A 149 3.35 6.85 12.25
CA LEU A 149 3.47 8.30 12.00
C LEU A 149 4.68 8.68 11.14
N ASP A 150 5.73 7.87 11.18
CA ASP A 150 7.06 8.19 10.66
C ASP A 150 7.03 8.48 9.14
N PHE A 151 6.23 7.73 8.40
CA PHE A 151 6.08 7.86 6.94
C PHE A 151 5.21 9.06 6.50
N HIS A 152 4.49 9.68 7.44
CA HIS A 152 3.48 10.72 7.16
C HIS A 152 3.92 12.10 7.67
N GLY A 153 5.21 12.28 7.96
CA GLY A 153 5.75 13.54 8.47
C GLY A 153 5.22 13.90 9.87
N SER A 154 4.86 12.91 10.68
CA SER A 154 4.31 13.07 12.04
C SER A 154 2.99 13.86 12.14
N SER A 155 2.15 13.87 11.10
CA SER A 155 0.79 14.44 11.13
C SER A 155 -0.30 13.37 10.97
N TRP A 156 -1.19 13.27 11.95
CA TRP A 156 -2.40 12.44 11.89
C TRP A 156 -3.39 12.93 10.83
N LYS A 157 -3.47 14.25 10.61
CA LYS A 157 -4.27 14.82 9.51
C LYS A 157 -3.82 14.26 8.17
N ARG A 158 -2.51 14.18 7.94
CA ARG A 158 -1.93 13.56 6.75
C ARG A 158 -2.17 12.06 6.67
N VAL A 159 -1.93 11.30 7.75
CA VAL A 159 -2.28 9.87 7.84
C VAL A 159 -3.73 9.63 7.44
N PHE A 160 -4.65 10.45 7.96
CA PHE A 160 -6.07 10.33 7.67
C PHE A 160 -6.38 10.50 6.18
N PHE A 161 -5.91 11.58 5.55
CA PHE A 161 -6.25 11.86 4.15
C PHE A 161 -5.61 10.88 3.17
N GLU A 162 -4.34 10.51 3.37
CA GLU A 162 -3.66 9.52 2.54
C GLU A 162 -4.39 8.17 2.64
N ARG A 163 -4.59 7.65 3.85
CA ARG A 163 -5.27 6.35 4.04
C ARG A 163 -6.73 6.34 3.66
N HIS A 164 -7.44 7.45 3.80
CA HIS A 164 -8.84 7.53 3.38
C HIS A 164 -8.95 7.47 1.85
N LEU A 165 -8.08 8.18 1.14
CA LEU A 165 -8.01 8.17 -0.32
C LEU A 165 -7.57 6.79 -0.85
N GLU A 166 -6.50 6.21 -0.28
CA GLU A 166 -6.05 4.84 -0.57
C GLU A 166 -7.20 3.83 -0.42
N ASN A 167 -7.97 3.93 0.67
CA ASN A 167 -9.10 3.03 0.93
C ASN A 167 -10.26 3.22 -0.07
N LEU A 168 -10.47 4.42 -0.62
CA LEU A 168 -11.49 4.65 -1.65
C LEU A 168 -11.06 4.05 -2.98
N ILE A 169 -9.81 4.26 -3.40
CA ILE A 169 -9.27 3.66 -4.64
C ILE A 169 -9.27 2.12 -4.54
N LYS A 170 -8.86 1.58 -3.39
CA LYS A 170 -8.81 0.14 -3.08
C LYS A 170 -10.15 -0.60 -3.25
N HIS A 171 -11.27 0.09 -3.10
CA HIS A 171 -12.62 -0.46 -3.22
C HIS A 171 -13.40 0.15 -4.39
N PHE A 172 -12.74 0.93 -5.25
CA PHE A 172 -13.36 1.49 -6.44
C PHE A 172 -13.57 0.38 -7.48
N ILE A 173 -14.82 0.22 -7.94
CA ILE A 173 -15.19 -0.76 -8.96
C ILE A 173 -15.50 0.01 -10.26
N PRO A 174 -14.68 -0.15 -11.32
CA PRO A 174 -14.95 0.45 -12.63
C PRO A 174 -16.36 0.14 -13.15
N GLY A 175 -17.02 1.14 -13.72
CA GLY A 175 -18.40 1.06 -14.21
C GLY A 175 -19.49 0.98 -13.13
N THR A 176 -19.15 0.76 -11.86
CA THR A 176 -20.13 0.66 -10.74
C THR A 176 -19.99 1.82 -9.75
N THR A 177 -18.76 2.24 -9.44
CA THR A 177 -18.48 3.38 -8.54
C THR A 177 -18.34 4.66 -9.37
N ASP A 178 -18.99 5.75 -8.92
CA ASP A 178 -18.84 7.07 -9.53
C ASP A 178 -17.44 7.66 -9.22
N PRO A 179 -16.63 8.04 -10.23
CA PRO A 179 -15.36 8.75 -10.04
C PRO A 179 -15.46 10.01 -9.16
N ALA A 180 -16.62 10.67 -9.10
CA ALA A 180 -16.83 11.85 -8.26
C ALA A 180 -16.54 11.59 -6.77
N VAL A 181 -16.78 10.36 -6.28
CA VAL A 181 -16.48 9.96 -4.88
C VAL A 181 -15.01 10.17 -4.52
N ILE A 182 -14.10 10.04 -5.49
CA ILE A 182 -12.67 10.27 -5.33
C ILE A 182 -12.31 11.73 -5.65
N LEU A 183 -12.84 12.26 -6.77
CA LEU A 183 -12.45 13.59 -7.27
C LEU A 183 -12.95 14.74 -6.39
N ASP A 184 -14.12 14.62 -5.77
CA ASP A 184 -14.67 15.63 -4.84
C ASP A 184 -13.85 15.81 -3.56
N LEU A 185 -12.96 14.86 -3.23
CA LEU A 185 -12.03 14.97 -2.12
C LEU A 185 -10.75 15.75 -2.46
N LEU A 186 -10.37 15.88 -3.74
CA LEU A 186 -9.15 16.57 -4.16
C LEU A 186 -9.02 18.00 -3.58
N PRO A 187 -10.06 18.86 -3.56
CA PRO A 187 -9.96 20.20 -2.98
C PRO A 187 -9.64 20.19 -1.48
N LEU A 188 -9.96 19.10 -0.77
CA LEU A 188 -9.78 18.94 0.67
C LEU A 188 -8.45 18.27 1.03
N CYS A 189 -7.92 17.38 0.18
CA CYS A 189 -6.77 16.53 0.52
C CYS A 189 -5.46 16.90 -0.21
N ARG A 190 -5.49 17.67 -1.30
CA ARG A 190 -4.33 17.94 -2.19
C ARG A 190 -3.06 18.51 -1.54
N THR A 191 -3.16 19.16 -0.39
CA THR A 191 -2.02 19.72 0.36
C THR A 191 -1.43 18.75 1.39
N TYR A 192 -2.09 17.62 1.62
CA TYR A 192 -1.72 16.63 2.62
C TYR A 192 -1.26 15.32 1.98
N VAL A 193 -1.87 14.91 0.87
CA VAL A 193 -1.51 13.68 0.16
C VAL A 193 -0.21 13.86 -0.61
N ARG A 194 0.83 13.13 -0.16
CA ARG A 194 2.10 12.95 -0.89
C ARG A 194 2.41 11.49 -1.17
N ARG A 195 1.75 10.56 -0.50
CA ARG A 195 1.82 9.12 -0.76
C ARG A 195 0.45 8.60 -1.16
N ILE A 196 0.44 7.72 -2.16
CA ILE A 196 -0.67 6.81 -2.43
C ILE A 196 -0.12 5.38 -2.50
N ARG A 197 -0.51 4.54 -1.54
CA ARG A 197 -0.33 3.09 -1.58
C ARG A 197 -1.66 2.38 -1.81
N VAL A 198 -1.81 1.76 -2.98
CA VAL A 198 -2.98 0.96 -3.36
C VAL A 198 -2.53 -0.48 -3.55
N ASP A 199 -2.85 -1.33 -2.56
CA ASP A 199 -2.37 -2.70 -2.46
C ASP A 199 -3.26 -3.73 -3.17
N GLN A 200 -4.33 -3.27 -3.81
CA GLN A 200 -5.15 -3.99 -4.79
C GLN A 200 -5.93 -2.98 -5.65
N PHE A 201 -6.24 -3.35 -6.89
CA PHE A 201 -7.29 -2.70 -7.68
C PHE A 201 -8.38 -3.73 -7.97
N LEU A 202 -9.64 -3.31 -7.95
CA LEU A 202 -10.76 -4.15 -8.36
C LEU A 202 -11.04 -3.91 -9.86
N PRO A 203 -11.15 -4.97 -10.68
CA PRO A 203 -11.60 -4.83 -12.06
C PRO A 203 -13.12 -4.55 -12.11
N PRO A 204 -13.68 -4.18 -13.28
CA PRO A 204 -15.13 -4.09 -13.46
C PRO A 204 -15.81 -5.45 -13.22
N VAL A 205 -17.04 -5.40 -12.70
CA VAL A 205 -17.86 -6.60 -12.46
C VAL A 205 -18.34 -7.16 -13.79
N GLN A 206 -18.00 -8.42 -14.07
CA GLN A 206 -18.61 -9.16 -15.17
C GLN A 206 -20.08 -9.46 -14.83
N LEU A 207 -21.01 -8.77 -15.49
CA LEU A 207 -22.40 -9.19 -15.52
C LEU A 207 -22.51 -10.38 -16.50
N PRO A 208 -23.23 -11.47 -16.14
CA PRO A 208 -23.43 -12.56 -17.08
C PRO A 208 -24.15 -12.04 -18.34
N PRO A 209 -23.76 -12.52 -19.54
CA PRO A 209 -24.42 -12.08 -20.78
C PRO A 209 -25.91 -12.38 -20.69
N GLN A 210 -26.74 -11.43 -21.12
CA GLN A 210 -28.19 -11.66 -21.11
C GLN A 210 -28.52 -12.83 -22.04
N PRO A 211 -29.45 -13.73 -21.65
CA PRO A 211 -29.84 -14.84 -22.51
C PRO A 211 -30.49 -14.27 -23.78
N TYR A 212 -29.81 -14.43 -24.91
CA TYR A 212 -30.27 -13.97 -26.22
C TYR A 212 -31.60 -14.65 -26.57
N SER A 213 -32.70 -13.91 -26.43
CA SER A 213 -34.00 -14.28 -26.98
C SER A 213 -34.06 -13.84 -28.45
N GLY A 214 -33.53 -14.66 -29.35
CA GLY A 214 -33.55 -14.36 -30.78
C GLY A 214 -33.00 -15.50 -31.62
N GLU A 215 -33.89 -16.24 -32.27
CA GLU A 215 -33.53 -17.09 -33.40
C GLU A 215 -32.95 -16.21 -34.52
N GLN A 216 -31.74 -16.49 -35.03
CA GLN A 216 -31.51 -16.70 -36.47
C GLN A 216 -30.04 -16.88 -36.89
N SER A 217 -29.91 -17.70 -37.94
CA SER A 217 -28.87 -17.69 -38.97
C SER A 217 -27.49 -18.28 -38.65
N ASP A 218 -27.27 -19.45 -39.24
CA ASP A 218 -25.98 -20.15 -39.36
C ASP A 218 -25.09 -19.43 -40.40
N SER A 219 -24.53 -18.28 -40.00
CA SER A 219 -23.62 -17.48 -40.81
C SER A 219 -22.27 -17.36 -40.08
N GLY A 220 -21.27 -18.07 -40.58
CA GLY A 220 -19.92 -18.13 -40.04
C GLY A 220 -19.12 -16.84 -40.22
N SER A 221 -19.56 -15.77 -39.56
CA SER A 221 -18.70 -14.66 -39.17
C SER A 221 -18.34 -14.88 -37.70
N GLU A 222 -17.07 -15.12 -37.39
CA GLU A 222 -16.55 -14.89 -36.05
C GLU A 222 -16.58 -13.37 -35.81
N GLY A 223 -17.76 -12.86 -35.48
CA GLY A 223 -17.91 -11.52 -34.94
C GLY A 223 -17.14 -11.46 -33.64
N GLU A 224 -16.20 -10.53 -33.55
CA GLU A 224 -15.43 -10.24 -32.36
C GLU A 224 -16.41 -10.13 -31.18
N MET A 225 -16.40 -11.13 -30.29
CA MET A 225 -17.02 -10.96 -28.98
C MET A 225 -16.21 -9.87 -28.29
N ASP A 226 -16.78 -8.67 -28.19
CA ASP A 226 -16.19 -7.56 -27.41
C ASP A 226 -15.83 -8.09 -26.02
N GLU A 227 -14.54 -8.37 -25.80
CA GLU A 227 -14.05 -8.80 -24.49
C GLU A 227 -14.39 -7.69 -23.49
N PRO A 228 -15.08 -7.99 -22.38
CA PRO A 228 -15.47 -6.97 -21.41
C PRO A 228 -14.21 -6.26 -20.93
N THR A 229 -14.16 -4.93 -21.07
CA THR A 229 -12.95 -4.15 -20.85
C THR A 229 -12.53 -4.24 -19.38
N MET A 230 -11.56 -5.10 -19.06
CA MET A 230 -11.07 -5.35 -17.69
C MET A 230 -10.17 -4.21 -17.14
N ASP A 231 -10.38 -2.98 -17.59
CA ASP A 231 -9.57 -1.82 -17.23
C ASP A 231 -9.92 -1.30 -15.83
N HIS A 232 -8.91 -0.93 -15.07
CA HIS A 232 -9.02 -0.47 -13.69
C HIS A 232 -9.27 1.05 -13.60
N TYR A 233 -9.38 1.57 -12.37
CA TYR A 233 -9.51 3.01 -12.14
C TYR A 233 -8.32 3.78 -12.71
N GLN A 234 -8.60 4.77 -13.57
CA GLN A 234 -7.57 5.57 -14.22
C GLN A 234 -7.11 6.68 -13.28
N LEU A 235 -5.84 6.61 -12.85
CA LEU A 235 -5.26 7.53 -11.87
C LEU A 235 -4.96 8.94 -12.42
N GLY A 236 -5.10 9.19 -13.72
CA GLY A 236 -4.68 10.42 -14.40
C GLY A 236 -5.22 11.71 -13.76
N ASP A 237 -6.55 11.83 -13.68
CA ASP A 237 -7.21 13.03 -13.13
C ASP A 237 -6.93 13.21 -11.64
N LEU A 238 -6.86 12.09 -10.90
CA LEU A 238 -6.51 12.10 -9.48
C LEU A 238 -5.10 12.66 -9.26
N VAL A 239 -4.09 12.10 -9.95
CA VAL A 239 -2.69 12.50 -9.81
C VAL A 239 -2.46 13.92 -10.33
N ALA A 240 -3.16 14.33 -11.40
CA ALA A 240 -3.13 15.70 -11.89
C ALA A 240 -3.65 16.74 -10.86
N GLY A 241 -4.53 16.33 -9.94
CA GLY A 241 -4.98 17.15 -8.82
C GLY A 241 -4.05 17.16 -7.59
N LEU A 242 -3.04 16.29 -7.55
CA LEU A 242 -2.17 16.05 -6.39
C LEU A 242 -0.75 16.57 -6.62
N ASN A 243 -0.62 17.89 -6.68
CA ASN A 243 0.62 18.64 -6.97
C ASN A 243 1.78 18.42 -5.98
N GLN A 244 1.62 17.60 -4.94
CA GLN A 244 2.65 17.23 -3.96
C GLN A 244 2.86 15.71 -3.85
N LEU A 245 2.40 14.92 -4.83
CA LEU A 245 2.60 13.47 -4.83
C LEU A 245 4.08 13.13 -5.03
N GLU A 246 4.70 12.51 -4.03
CA GLU A 246 6.10 12.10 -3.97
C GLU A 246 6.27 10.57 -4.09
N GLU A 247 5.28 9.78 -3.64
CA GLU A 247 5.32 8.31 -3.62
C GLU A 247 4.03 7.69 -4.19
N LEU A 248 4.18 6.78 -5.15
CA LEU A 248 3.10 6.00 -5.77
C LEU A 248 3.46 4.51 -5.72
N ASP A 249 2.67 3.72 -5.00
CA ASP A 249 2.95 2.32 -4.67
C ASP A 249 1.71 1.46 -4.99
N LEU A 250 1.75 0.73 -6.10
CA LEU A 250 0.58 0.12 -6.73
C LEU A 250 0.73 -1.41 -6.88
N VAL A 251 -0.40 -2.11 -6.73
CA VAL A 251 -0.53 -3.55 -7.02
C VAL A 251 -1.81 -3.78 -7.83
N TYR A 252 -1.66 -4.12 -9.12
CA TYR A 252 -2.77 -4.53 -9.98
C TYR A 252 -3.07 -6.01 -9.78
N GLY A 253 -3.97 -6.26 -8.84
CA GLY A 253 -4.56 -7.56 -8.57
C GLY A 253 -5.41 -7.53 -7.31
N VAL A 254 -6.42 -8.40 -7.22
CA VAL A 254 -7.32 -8.48 -6.06
C VAL A 254 -6.68 -9.31 -4.94
N LYS A 255 -6.84 -8.89 -3.68
CA LYS A 255 -6.48 -9.70 -2.51
C LYS A 255 -7.68 -10.48 -1.98
N ASP A 256 -7.38 -11.56 -1.27
CA ASP A 256 -8.36 -12.28 -0.46
C ASP A 256 -9.61 -12.76 -1.23
N CYS A 257 -9.44 -13.10 -2.53
CA CYS A 257 -10.53 -13.49 -3.44
C CYS A 257 -11.38 -14.69 -2.94
N GLY A 258 -10.84 -15.48 -2.00
CA GLY A 258 -11.52 -16.63 -1.42
C GLY A 258 -11.91 -17.65 -2.48
N MET A 259 -13.19 -18.06 -2.46
CA MET A 259 -13.75 -19.00 -3.44
C MET A 259 -14.12 -18.33 -4.78
N ASN A 260 -14.14 -17.00 -4.86
CA ASN A 260 -14.51 -16.24 -6.06
C ASN A 260 -13.26 -15.94 -6.90
N PHE A 261 -12.41 -16.95 -7.12
CA PHE A 261 -11.16 -16.79 -7.87
C PHE A 261 -11.42 -16.82 -9.38
N GLU A 262 -10.98 -15.78 -10.08
CA GLU A 262 -10.91 -15.71 -11.53
C GLU A 262 -9.55 -15.12 -11.97
N TRP A 263 -9.04 -15.51 -13.14
CA TRP A 263 -7.72 -15.08 -13.63
C TRP A 263 -7.66 -13.59 -14.03
N ASN A 264 -8.80 -13.05 -14.42
CA ASN A 264 -9.03 -11.65 -14.78
C ASN A 264 -8.83 -10.68 -13.59
N LEU A 265 -9.02 -11.14 -12.35
CA LEU A 265 -8.80 -10.37 -11.10
C LEU A 265 -7.34 -9.94 -10.89
N PHE A 266 -6.43 -10.43 -11.74
CA PHE A 266 -5.00 -10.14 -11.71
C PHE A 266 -4.50 -9.73 -13.09
N LEU A 267 -5.37 -9.19 -13.96
CA LEU A 267 -5.03 -8.79 -15.32
C LEU A 267 -4.69 -7.30 -15.36
N PHE A 268 -3.40 -6.96 -15.43
CA PHE A 268 -2.96 -5.61 -15.75
C PHE A 268 -3.03 -5.41 -17.27
N THR A 269 -4.02 -4.66 -17.75
CA THR A 269 -4.26 -4.53 -19.20
C THR A 269 -3.21 -3.64 -19.88
N TYR A 270 -3.10 -3.71 -21.21
CA TYR A 270 -2.28 -2.75 -21.95
C TYR A 270 -2.81 -1.30 -21.82
N ARG A 271 -4.13 -1.13 -21.65
CA ARG A 271 -4.75 0.19 -21.49
C ARG A 271 -4.53 0.75 -20.07
N ASP A 272 -4.55 -0.10 -19.04
CA ASP A 272 -4.05 0.26 -17.71
C ASP A 272 -2.60 0.73 -17.79
N CYS A 273 -1.74 -0.04 -18.47
CA CYS A 273 -0.32 0.29 -18.63
C CYS A 273 -0.10 1.62 -19.37
N HIS A 274 -0.88 1.90 -20.43
CA HIS A 274 -0.81 3.17 -21.14
C HIS A 274 -1.36 4.35 -20.33
N SER A 275 -2.45 4.16 -19.58
CA SER A 275 -3.02 5.18 -18.69
C SER A 275 -2.05 5.51 -17.54
N LEU A 276 -1.45 4.49 -16.93
CA LEU A 276 -0.43 4.66 -15.90
C LEU A 276 0.83 5.35 -16.46
N ALA A 277 1.32 4.96 -17.64
CA ALA A 277 2.46 5.62 -18.29
C ALA A 277 2.18 7.11 -18.61
N ALA A 278 0.96 7.45 -19.03
CA ALA A 278 0.56 8.85 -19.21
C ALA A 278 0.53 9.61 -17.87
N THR A 279 0.03 8.96 -16.81
CA THR A 279 -0.03 9.51 -15.45
C THR A 279 1.37 9.77 -14.88
N LEU A 280 2.29 8.81 -15.01
CA LEU A 280 3.68 8.94 -14.58
C LEU A 280 4.38 10.09 -15.31
N LYS A 281 4.18 10.21 -16.63
CA LYS A 281 4.75 11.30 -17.43
C LYS A 281 4.24 12.70 -17.02
N ALA A 282 3.03 12.80 -16.48
CA ALA A 282 2.48 14.06 -16.00
C ALA A 282 2.94 14.42 -14.56
N CYS A 283 3.36 13.43 -13.76
CA CYS A 283 3.62 13.55 -12.33
C CYS A 283 5.07 13.96 -12.00
N HIS A 284 5.47 15.16 -12.40
CA HIS A 284 6.84 15.67 -12.27
C HIS A 284 7.42 15.70 -10.82
N THR A 285 6.59 15.56 -9.78
CA THR A 285 7.01 15.54 -8.37
C THR A 285 7.35 14.13 -7.85
N LEU A 286 7.08 13.08 -8.63
CA LEU A 286 7.22 11.70 -8.20
C LEU A 286 8.69 11.31 -7.96
N LYS A 287 8.99 10.88 -6.72
CA LYS A 287 10.32 10.42 -6.28
C LYS A 287 10.41 8.90 -6.20
N ILE A 288 9.33 8.27 -5.76
CA ILE A 288 9.26 6.83 -5.52
C ILE A 288 8.11 6.26 -6.35
N PHE A 289 8.42 5.35 -7.26
CA PHE A 289 7.41 4.58 -7.97
C PHE A 289 7.61 3.08 -7.72
N ARG A 290 6.57 2.42 -7.19
CA ARG A 290 6.52 0.96 -7.05
C ARG A 290 5.31 0.40 -7.78
N LEU A 291 5.52 -0.62 -8.58
CA LEU A 291 4.47 -1.39 -9.25
C LEU A 291 4.83 -2.86 -9.13
N THR A 292 4.43 -3.48 -8.02
CA THR A 292 4.81 -4.85 -7.68
C THR A 292 3.65 -5.81 -7.89
N ARG A 293 3.91 -7.10 -8.12
CA ARG A 293 2.88 -8.16 -8.20
C ARG A 293 1.75 -7.86 -9.21
N SER A 294 2.09 -7.14 -10.27
CA SER A 294 1.15 -6.53 -11.24
C SER A 294 1.26 -7.16 -12.63
N LYS A 295 1.86 -8.36 -12.74
CA LYS A 295 2.12 -9.10 -13.99
C LYS A 295 2.72 -8.24 -15.11
N VAL A 296 3.60 -7.29 -14.76
CA VAL A 296 4.28 -6.44 -15.76
C VAL A 296 5.26 -7.31 -16.56
N ASP A 297 5.00 -7.47 -17.86
CA ASP A 297 5.90 -8.14 -18.80
C ASP A 297 6.89 -7.16 -19.45
N ASP A 298 7.77 -7.68 -20.30
CA ASP A 298 8.76 -6.89 -21.04
C ASP A 298 8.16 -5.73 -21.86
N ASP A 299 6.96 -5.88 -22.40
CA ASP A 299 6.34 -4.86 -23.26
C ASP A 299 5.72 -3.75 -22.42
N LYS A 300 5.01 -4.11 -21.35
CA LYS A 300 4.49 -3.16 -20.35
C LYS A 300 5.62 -2.43 -19.63
N ALA A 301 6.68 -3.14 -19.24
CA ALA A 301 7.88 -2.55 -18.66
C ALA A 301 8.51 -1.52 -19.59
N ARG A 302 8.64 -1.83 -20.90
CA ARG A 302 9.16 -0.86 -21.89
C ARG A 302 8.27 0.37 -22.04
N ILE A 303 6.95 0.24 -21.99
CA ILE A 303 5.99 1.36 -22.04
C ILE A 303 6.16 2.27 -20.82
N LEU A 304 6.14 1.69 -19.61
CA LEU A 304 6.31 2.41 -18.34
C LEU A 304 7.67 3.09 -18.27
N ILE A 305 8.76 2.36 -18.51
CA ILE A 305 10.13 2.90 -18.44
C ILE A 305 10.33 4.02 -19.46
N ARG A 306 9.75 3.91 -20.68
CA ARG A 306 9.79 4.99 -21.67
C ARG A 306 9.11 6.28 -21.19
N SER A 307 8.10 6.20 -20.32
CA SER A 307 7.47 7.38 -19.69
C SER A 307 8.30 8.00 -18.57
N LEU A 308 9.23 7.23 -18.00
CA LEU A 308 10.13 7.64 -16.91
C LEU A 308 11.53 8.09 -17.39
N LEU A 309 11.83 7.94 -18.68
CA LEU A 309 13.05 8.51 -19.26
C LEU A 309 13.06 10.03 -19.05
N ASP A 310 14.19 10.54 -18.56
CA ASP A 310 14.40 11.95 -18.23
C ASP A 310 13.44 12.51 -17.15
N HIS A 311 12.81 11.65 -16.32
CA HIS A 311 11.93 12.09 -15.23
C HIS A 311 12.69 12.96 -14.20
N PRO A 312 12.22 14.17 -13.87
CA PRO A 312 13.04 15.18 -13.19
C PRO A 312 13.37 14.86 -11.73
N ALA A 313 12.53 14.06 -11.06
CA ALA A 313 12.59 13.83 -9.61
C ALA A 313 12.68 12.36 -9.19
N LEU A 314 12.74 11.39 -10.11
CA LEU A 314 12.65 9.96 -9.75
C LEU A 314 13.95 9.47 -9.08
N GLU A 315 13.85 9.00 -7.84
CA GLU A 315 14.95 8.47 -7.03
C GLU A 315 14.84 6.94 -6.82
N GLU A 316 13.62 6.38 -6.75
CA GLU A 316 13.38 4.94 -6.52
C GLU A 316 12.39 4.35 -7.53
N LEU A 317 12.75 3.21 -8.10
CA LEU A 317 11.90 2.39 -8.96
C LEU A 317 11.91 0.94 -8.49
N ASP A 318 10.74 0.42 -8.10
CA ASP A 318 10.55 -0.99 -7.76
C ASP A 318 9.51 -1.63 -8.68
N LEU A 319 9.98 -2.55 -9.53
CA LEU A 319 9.16 -3.39 -10.39
C LEU A 319 9.32 -4.88 -9.99
N SER A 320 9.56 -5.16 -8.71
CA SER A 320 9.70 -6.52 -8.20
C SER A 320 8.42 -7.36 -8.29
N HIS A 321 8.58 -8.69 -8.29
CA HIS A 321 7.49 -9.67 -8.38
C HIS A 321 6.63 -9.49 -9.64
N ASN A 322 7.26 -9.40 -10.81
CA ASN A 322 6.59 -9.26 -12.09
C ASN A 322 7.11 -10.31 -13.10
N LEU A 323 6.88 -10.10 -14.40
CA LEU A 323 7.25 -11.00 -15.49
C LEU A 323 8.29 -10.35 -16.42
N ILE A 324 9.16 -9.49 -15.87
CA ILE A 324 10.14 -8.71 -16.63
C ILE A 324 11.32 -9.62 -16.99
N GLY A 325 11.60 -9.75 -18.28
CA GLY A 325 12.75 -10.48 -18.81
C GLY A 325 13.87 -9.55 -19.30
N ASP A 326 14.68 -10.05 -20.22
CA ASP A 326 15.87 -9.35 -20.70
C ASP A 326 15.56 -8.06 -21.48
N ARG A 327 14.39 -7.94 -22.14
CA ARG A 327 14.08 -6.74 -22.93
C ARG A 327 13.63 -5.58 -22.03
N GLY A 328 12.91 -5.88 -20.95
CA GLY A 328 12.55 -4.92 -19.92
C GLY A 328 13.73 -4.56 -19.03
N ALA A 329 14.59 -5.53 -18.67
CA ALA A 329 15.87 -5.25 -18.00
C ALA A 329 16.78 -4.32 -18.82
N ARG A 330 16.85 -4.51 -20.15
CA ARG A 330 17.56 -3.60 -21.06
C ARG A 330 16.95 -2.20 -21.11
N ALA A 331 15.63 -2.08 -20.98
CA ALA A 331 14.98 -0.78 -20.85
C ALA A 331 15.32 -0.11 -19.51
N ALA A 332 15.35 -0.87 -18.41
CA ALA A 332 15.78 -0.37 -17.10
C ALA A 332 17.26 0.06 -17.12
N ALA A 333 18.13 -0.67 -17.82
CA ALA A 333 19.51 -0.26 -18.07
C ALA A 333 19.58 1.09 -18.81
N LYS A 334 18.73 1.32 -19.82
CA LYS A 334 18.63 2.63 -20.47
C LYS A 334 18.15 3.73 -19.50
N LEU A 335 17.21 3.42 -18.62
CA LEU A 335 16.77 4.38 -17.59
C LEU A 335 17.91 4.79 -16.66
N LEU A 336 18.77 3.85 -16.24
CA LEU A 336 19.95 4.15 -15.42
C LEU A 336 20.90 5.16 -16.09
N SER A 337 21.06 5.12 -17.42
CA SER A 337 21.89 6.09 -18.15
C SER A 337 21.24 7.48 -18.31
N HIS A 338 19.93 7.60 -18.09
CA HIS A 338 19.12 8.80 -18.38
C HIS A 338 18.41 9.39 -17.14
N SER A 339 18.77 8.96 -15.92
CA SER A 339 18.05 9.36 -14.71
C SER A 339 18.96 9.58 -13.51
N ARG A 340 18.39 10.18 -12.47
CA ARG A 340 19.00 10.35 -11.14
C ARG A 340 18.62 9.21 -10.18
N LEU A 341 18.24 8.06 -10.73
CA LEU A 341 17.75 6.93 -9.96
C LEU A 341 18.83 6.42 -9.00
N ARG A 342 18.47 6.31 -7.72
CA ARG A 342 19.32 5.89 -6.61
C ARG A 342 19.04 4.47 -6.16
N VAL A 343 17.80 4.00 -6.37
CA VAL A 343 17.36 2.64 -6.01
C VAL A 343 16.63 2.02 -7.21
N LEU A 344 17.10 0.86 -7.65
CA LEU A 344 16.43 0.03 -8.65
C LEU A 344 16.19 -1.38 -8.07
N SER A 345 14.93 -1.81 -8.09
CA SER A 345 14.52 -3.16 -7.70
C SER A 345 13.80 -3.86 -8.86
N LEU A 346 14.37 -4.96 -9.30
CA LEU A 346 13.84 -5.91 -10.27
C LEU A 346 13.81 -7.34 -9.68
N ALA A 347 13.73 -7.46 -8.36
CA ALA A 347 13.73 -8.76 -7.69
C ALA A 347 12.49 -9.61 -8.02
N ASN A 348 12.63 -10.94 -8.09
CA ASN A 348 11.55 -11.87 -8.44
C ASN A 348 10.92 -11.51 -9.80
N ASN A 349 11.72 -11.68 -10.84
CA ASN A 349 11.38 -11.45 -12.25
C ASN A 349 12.03 -12.57 -13.09
N GLN A 350 12.09 -12.40 -14.41
CA GLN A 350 12.62 -13.37 -15.37
C GLN A 350 13.91 -12.87 -16.05
N VAL A 351 14.66 -11.99 -15.38
CA VAL A 351 15.92 -11.43 -15.91
C VAL A 351 16.98 -12.52 -15.97
N ARG A 352 17.67 -12.64 -17.11
CA ARG A 352 18.77 -13.59 -17.32
C ARG A 352 20.08 -12.88 -17.59
N ALA A 353 21.13 -13.64 -17.90
CA ALA A 353 22.45 -13.12 -18.25
C ALA A 353 22.41 -11.94 -19.26
N PRO A 354 21.65 -11.94 -20.37
CA PRO A 354 21.63 -10.83 -21.31
C PRO A 354 21.01 -9.54 -20.74
N GLY A 355 20.00 -9.66 -19.88
CA GLY A 355 19.41 -8.54 -19.15
C GLY A 355 20.37 -7.98 -18.09
N ALA A 356 21.04 -8.86 -17.35
CA ALA A 356 22.05 -8.49 -16.36
C ALA A 356 23.29 -7.84 -16.98
N GLN A 357 23.79 -8.34 -18.12
CA GLN A 357 24.86 -7.72 -18.91
C GLN A 357 24.48 -6.30 -19.36
N SER A 358 23.22 -6.10 -19.77
CA SER A 358 22.71 -4.77 -20.13
C SER A 358 22.73 -3.82 -18.93
N LEU A 359 22.29 -4.27 -17.76
CA LEU A 359 22.32 -3.51 -16.50
C LEU A 359 23.77 -3.22 -16.06
N ALA A 360 24.67 -4.19 -16.16
CA ALA A 360 26.09 -4.05 -15.84
C ALA A 360 26.78 -2.98 -16.70
N HIS A 361 26.52 -2.96 -18.01
CA HIS A 361 27.08 -1.96 -18.91
C HIS A 361 26.63 -0.53 -18.54
N ALA A 362 25.35 -0.35 -18.16
CA ALA A 362 24.86 0.94 -17.66
C ALA A 362 25.47 1.27 -16.28
N LEU A 363 25.55 0.30 -15.37
CA LEU A 363 26.12 0.45 -14.03
C LEU A 363 27.59 0.90 -14.07
N ALA A 364 28.41 0.37 -14.98
CA ALA A 364 29.83 0.73 -15.11
C ALA A 364 30.07 2.24 -15.36
N HIS A 365 29.07 2.94 -15.90
CA HIS A 365 29.12 4.37 -16.21
C HIS A 365 28.20 5.22 -15.31
N ASN A 366 27.33 4.60 -14.51
CA ASN A 366 26.35 5.29 -13.69
C ASN A 366 26.96 5.79 -12.36
N THR A 367 26.71 7.06 -12.04
CA THR A 367 27.23 7.75 -10.86
C THR A 367 26.17 8.12 -9.82
N ASN A 368 24.95 7.60 -9.94
CA ASN A 368 23.78 7.96 -9.10
C ASN A 368 23.20 6.78 -8.31
N LEU A 369 23.30 5.56 -8.83
CA LEU A 369 22.66 4.37 -8.29
C LEU A 369 23.42 3.87 -7.06
N LEU A 370 22.73 3.85 -5.92
CA LEU A 370 23.26 3.41 -4.63
C LEU A 370 22.84 1.97 -4.31
N SER A 371 21.65 1.54 -4.75
CA SER A 371 21.12 0.21 -4.48
C SER A 371 20.56 -0.47 -5.73
N LEU A 372 21.04 -1.68 -6.01
CA LEU A 372 20.55 -2.55 -7.08
C LEU A 372 20.09 -3.89 -6.50
N ASN A 373 18.81 -4.22 -6.66
CA ASN A 373 18.22 -5.46 -6.20
C ASN A 373 17.74 -6.33 -7.38
N LEU A 374 18.40 -7.46 -7.58
CA LEU A 374 18.16 -8.44 -8.64
C LEU A 374 17.91 -9.85 -8.08
N ARG A 375 17.58 -9.99 -6.80
CA ARG A 375 17.30 -11.29 -6.15
C ARG A 375 16.22 -12.08 -6.88
N LEU A 376 16.25 -13.41 -6.79
CA LEU A 376 15.23 -14.30 -7.37
C LEU A 376 15.03 -14.05 -8.88
N ASN A 377 16.11 -14.11 -9.63
CA ASN A 377 16.11 -14.12 -11.09
C ASN A 377 16.98 -15.32 -11.55
N CYS A 378 17.22 -15.48 -12.85
CA CYS A 378 18.09 -16.54 -13.39
C CYS A 378 19.29 -15.91 -14.11
N ILE A 379 20.03 -15.05 -13.39
CA ILE A 379 21.11 -14.25 -13.97
C ILE A 379 22.31 -15.08 -14.43
N GLU A 380 22.55 -16.22 -13.77
CA GLU A 380 23.64 -17.17 -14.07
C GLU A 380 25.05 -16.52 -13.99
N ASP A 381 26.11 -17.32 -14.12
CA ASP A 381 27.47 -16.79 -13.98
C ASP A 381 27.83 -15.74 -15.04
N GLU A 382 27.34 -15.86 -16.29
CA GLU A 382 27.61 -14.86 -17.34
C GLU A 382 27.10 -13.46 -16.99
N GLY A 383 25.96 -13.37 -16.30
CA GLY A 383 25.40 -12.10 -15.84
C GLY A 383 26.04 -11.64 -14.52
N GLY A 384 26.35 -12.57 -13.62
CA GLY A 384 27.07 -12.31 -12.37
C GLY A 384 28.47 -11.73 -12.60
N GLN A 385 29.23 -12.33 -13.52
CA GLN A 385 30.55 -11.87 -13.94
C GLN A 385 30.50 -10.48 -14.58
N ALA A 386 29.52 -10.21 -15.45
CA ALA A 386 29.35 -8.89 -16.05
C ALA A 386 29.11 -7.81 -14.98
N LEU A 387 28.25 -8.09 -13.99
CA LEU A 387 28.03 -7.21 -12.85
C LEU A 387 29.30 -7.02 -12.02
N ALA A 388 30.07 -8.08 -11.75
CA ALA A 388 31.34 -7.98 -11.04
C ALA A 388 32.35 -7.07 -11.77
N HIS A 389 32.52 -7.23 -13.08
CA HIS A 389 33.37 -6.34 -13.88
C HIS A 389 32.92 -4.87 -13.81
N ALA A 390 31.61 -4.59 -13.84
CA ALA A 390 31.10 -3.23 -13.69
C ALA A 390 31.40 -2.61 -12.31
N LEU A 391 31.47 -3.42 -11.24
CA LEU A 391 31.79 -2.96 -9.88
C LEU A 391 33.28 -2.64 -9.66
N GLN A 392 34.18 -3.16 -10.49
CA GLN A 392 35.61 -2.82 -10.43
C GLN A 392 35.81 -1.32 -10.73
N THR A 393 35.07 -0.79 -11.71
CA THR A 393 35.10 0.63 -12.11
C THR A 393 34.07 1.50 -11.39
N ASN A 394 32.87 0.99 -11.08
CA ASN A 394 31.83 1.77 -10.41
C ASN A 394 32.28 2.21 -8.99
N LYS A 395 32.08 3.50 -8.66
CA LYS A 395 32.41 4.12 -7.37
C LYS A 395 31.20 4.82 -6.71
N CYS A 396 29.98 4.31 -6.94
CA CYS A 396 28.75 4.86 -6.38
C CYS A 396 27.86 3.81 -5.70
N LEU A 397 27.78 2.59 -6.24
CA LEU A 397 26.93 1.54 -5.68
C LEU A 397 27.41 1.16 -4.28
N THR A 398 26.48 1.16 -3.33
CA THR A 398 26.71 0.81 -1.91
C THR A 398 26.03 -0.50 -1.53
N THR A 399 24.93 -0.86 -2.20
CA THR A 399 24.12 -2.04 -1.92
C THR A 399 23.85 -2.85 -3.18
N LEU A 400 24.19 -4.13 -3.14
CA LEU A 400 23.93 -5.07 -4.22
C LEU A 400 23.26 -6.34 -3.69
N HIS A 401 22.17 -6.77 -4.31
CA HIS A 401 21.49 -8.01 -3.95
C HIS A 401 21.33 -8.93 -5.17
N LEU A 402 22.04 -10.06 -5.14
CA LEU A 402 22.05 -11.12 -6.14
C LEU A 402 21.64 -12.49 -5.56
N GLY A 403 21.05 -12.53 -4.36
CA GLY A 403 20.64 -13.81 -3.77
C GLY A 403 19.52 -14.52 -4.55
N GLY A 404 19.68 -15.81 -4.84
CA GLY A 404 18.78 -16.57 -5.73
C GLY A 404 18.95 -16.18 -7.19
N ASN A 405 20.12 -16.47 -7.77
CA ASN A 405 20.44 -16.14 -9.17
C ASN A 405 21.23 -17.23 -9.93
N GLU A 406 21.37 -18.43 -9.35
CA GLU A 406 22.14 -19.54 -9.94
C GLU A 406 23.63 -19.17 -10.18
N LEU A 407 24.18 -18.31 -9.32
CA LEU A 407 25.61 -17.94 -9.35
C LEU A 407 26.46 -19.04 -8.74
N SER A 408 27.65 -19.29 -9.30
CA SER A 408 28.60 -20.28 -8.76
C SER A 408 30.01 -19.72 -8.55
N GLU A 409 31.00 -20.61 -8.39
CA GLU A 409 32.41 -20.25 -8.14
C GLU A 409 32.94 -19.15 -9.09
N PRO A 410 32.73 -19.18 -10.42
CA PRO A 410 33.32 -18.21 -11.34
C PRO A 410 32.84 -16.77 -11.10
N THR A 411 31.60 -16.57 -10.62
CA THR A 411 31.16 -15.24 -10.17
C THR A 411 31.82 -14.86 -8.86
N ALA A 412 31.96 -15.79 -7.92
CA ALA A 412 32.63 -15.56 -6.64
C ALA A 412 34.10 -15.13 -6.81
N THR A 413 34.82 -15.71 -7.77
CA THR A 413 36.18 -15.31 -8.16
C THR A 413 36.29 -13.85 -8.57
N LEU A 414 35.30 -13.32 -9.30
CA LEU A 414 35.31 -11.92 -9.71
C LEU A 414 34.79 -11.00 -8.60
N ILE A 415 33.87 -11.47 -7.76
CA ILE A 415 33.42 -10.71 -6.59
C ILE A 415 34.55 -10.58 -5.55
N SER A 416 35.42 -11.58 -5.35
CA SER A 416 36.58 -11.41 -4.45
C SER A 416 37.55 -10.33 -4.94
N GLN A 417 37.80 -10.27 -6.26
CA GLN A 417 38.56 -9.18 -6.88
C GLN A 417 37.87 -7.82 -6.73
N VAL A 418 36.54 -7.77 -6.78
CA VAL A 418 35.78 -6.54 -6.47
C VAL A 418 35.96 -6.15 -5.01
N LEU A 419 35.89 -7.10 -4.07
CA LEU A 419 36.01 -6.82 -2.64
C LEU A 419 37.40 -6.30 -2.24
N SER A 420 38.47 -6.72 -2.91
CA SER A 420 39.82 -6.19 -2.64
C SER A 420 40.09 -4.79 -3.20
N VAL A 421 39.32 -4.32 -4.21
CA VAL A 421 39.54 -3.00 -4.87
C VAL A 421 38.39 -1.99 -4.72
N ASN A 422 37.18 -2.43 -4.39
CA ASN A 422 36.01 -1.58 -4.27
C ASN A 422 35.81 -1.14 -2.81
N THR A 423 35.85 0.17 -2.60
CA THR A 423 35.72 0.82 -1.29
C THR A 423 34.37 1.53 -1.09
N THR A 424 33.41 1.34 -2.00
CA THR A 424 32.09 2.00 -1.96
C THR A 424 30.97 1.03 -1.59
N LEU A 425 31.15 -0.27 -1.83
CA LEU A 425 30.20 -1.31 -1.47
C LEU A 425 30.20 -1.52 0.06
N ILE A 426 29.00 -1.43 0.64
CA ILE A 426 28.71 -1.54 2.09
C ILE A 426 27.91 -2.83 2.36
N SER A 427 27.03 -3.23 1.45
CA SER A 427 26.18 -4.41 1.59
C SER A 427 26.15 -5.22 0.30
N ILE A 428 26.44 -6.52 0.41
CA ILE A 428 26.29 -7.49 -0.68
C ILE A 428 25.50 -8.71 -0.20
N ASN A 429 24.60 -9.21 -1.03
CA ASN A 429 23.85 -10.44 -0.76
C ASN A 429 24.03 -11.42 -1.91
N LEU A 430 24.66 -12.57 -1.63
CA LEU A 430 24.82 -13.72 -2.51
C LEU A 430 24.10 -14.97 -1.96
N SER A 431 23.18 -14.83 -1.01
CA SER A 431 22.43 -15.95 -0.39
C SER A 431 21.62 -16.77 -1.40
N CYS A 432 21.34 -18.05 -1.12
CA CYS A 432 20.59 -18.93 -2.03
C CYS A 432 21.24 -19.03 -3.43
N ASN A 433 22.54 -19.32 -3.52
CA ASN A 433 23.28 -19.54 -4.76
C ASN A 433 24.15 -20.80 -4.63
N HIS A 434 24.93 -21.17 -5.64
CA HIS A 434 25.78 -22.37 -5.66
C HIS A 434 27.27 -22.01 -5.68
N ILE A 435 27.67 -21.07 -4.83
CA ILE A 435 29.03 -20.51 -4.76
C ILE A 435 30.07 -21.58 -4.41
N GLY A 436 29.70 -22.53 -3.56
CA GLY A 436 30.53 -23.68 -3.22
C GLY A 436 31.70 -23.36 -2.27
N PRO A 437 32.45 -24.40 -1.84
CA PRO A 437 33.49 -24.26 -0.84
C PRO A 437 34.70 -23.44 -1.33
N ASP A 438 35.09 -23.61 -2.60
CA ASP A 438 36.25 -22.92 -3.16
C ASP A 438 35.94 -21.46 -3.54
N GLY A 439 34.74 -21.17 -4.03
CA GLY A 439 34.23 -19.80 -4.14
C GLY A 439 34.18 -19.10 -2.77
N GLY A 440 33.79 -19.83 -1.71
CA GLY A 440 33.85 -19.36 -0.33
C GLY A 440 35.24 -18.95 0.15
N LYS A 441 36.28 -19.73 -0.17
CA LYS A 441 37.69 -19.39 0.14
C LYS A 441 38.13 -18.13 -0.60
N GLN A 442 37.77 -18.00 -1.88
CA GLN A 442 38.12 -16.84 -2.70
C GLN A 442 37.45 -15.57 -2.16
N LEU A 443 36.16 -15.64 -1.77
CA LEU A 443 35.46 -14.52 -1.13
C LEU A 443 36.09 -14.12 0.21
N LEU A 444 36.57 -15.08 1.00
CA LEU A 444 37.32 -14.81 2.22
C LEU A 444 38.66 -14.11 1.92
N GLU A 445 39.41 -14.56 0.91
CA GLU A 445 40.66 -13.92 0.49
C GLU A 445 40.42 -12.45 0.09
N GLY A 446 39.39 -12.17 -0.72
CA GLY A 446 39.00 -10.81 -1.12
C GLY A 446 38.52 -9.91 0.03
N MET A 447 38.09 -10.50 1.15
CA MET A 447 37.71 -9.76 2.37
C MET A 447 38.90 -9.37 3.24
N SER A 448 40.11 -9.92 3.02
CA SER A 448 41.27 -9.73 3.90
C SER A 448 41.67 -8.26 4.10
N ASP A 449 41.60 -7.46 3.03
CA ASP A 449 41.91 -6.03 3.04
C ASP A 449 40.65 -5.13 3.01
N ASN A 450 39.45 -5.70 2.90
CA ASN A 450 38.22 -4.92 2.77
C ASN A 450 37.77 -4.36 4.13
N LYS A 451 37.72 -3.03 4.24
CA LYS A 451 37.31 -2.29 5.47
C LYS A 451 36.00 -1.51 5.33
N THR A 452 35.25 -1.74 4.25
CA THR A 452 34.08 -0.93 3.87
C THR A 452 32.79 -1.72 3.87
N LEU A 453 32.87 -3.03 3.58
CA LEU A 453 31.74 -3.93 3.62
C LEU A 453 31.32 -4.18 5.09
N LEU A 454 30.07 -3.85 5.40
CA LEU A 454 29.44 -4.03 6.71
C LEU A 454 28.44 -5.19 6.71
N GLN A 455 27.98 -5.63 5.54
CA GLN A 455 27.01 -6.71 5.40
C GLN A 455 27.41 -7.61 4.21
N PHE A 456 27.58 -8.90 4.48
CA PHE A 456 27.69 -9.95 3.48
C PHE A 456 26.67 -11.04 3.88
N ASP A 457 25.68 -11.29 3.04
CA ASP A 457 24.74 -12.41 3.23
C ASP A 457 25.10 -13.56 2.30
N LEU A 458 25.61 -14.65 2.87
CA LEU A 458 26.04 -15.88 2.20
C LEU A 458 25.17 -17.10 2.56
N ARG A 459 24.08 -16.92 3.31
CA ARG A 459 23.25 -18.05 3.77
C ARG A 459 22.75 -18.88 2.59
N LEU A 460 22.84 -20.21 2.70
CA LEU A 460 22.43 -21.14 1.64
C LEU A 460 23.21 -20.90 0.32
N SER A 461 24.52 -20.66 0.39
CA SER A 461 25.38 -20.47 -0.80
C SER A 461 26.36 -21.63 -1.09
N ASP A 462 26.22 -22.75 -0.38
CA ASP A 462 27.14 -23.91 -0.43
C ASP A 462 28.61 -23.60 0.01
N VAL A 463 28.83 -22.46 0.67
CA VAL A 463 30.10 -22.06 1.29
C VAL A 463 30.34 -22.83 2.60
N THR A 464 31.61 -23.07 2.95
CA THR A 464 31.97 -23.73 4.22
C THR A 464 31.68 -22.86 5.43
N GLN A 465 31.28 -23.49 6.54
CA GLN A 465 31.03 -22.79 7.82
C GLN A 465 32.27 -22.03 8.32
N GLU A 466 33.48 -22.51 8.01
CA GLU A 466 34.74 -21.84 8.32
C GLU A 466 34.87 -20.52 7.57
N SER A 467 34.65 -20.51 6.25
CA SER A 467 34.69 -19.29 5.45
C SER A 467 33.57 -18.31 5.84
N GLU A 468 32.34 -18.78 6.07
CA GLU A 468 31.25 -17.92 6.58
C GLU A 468 31.60 -17.28 7.93
N TYR A 469 32.20 -18.06 8.84
CA TYR A 469 32.58 -17.58 10.18
C TYR A 469 33.70 -16.52 10.11
N LEU A 470 34.75 -16.76 9.32
CA LEU A 470 35.86 -15.82 9.17
C LEU A 470 35.44 -14.53 8.46
N ILE A 471 34.59 -14.61 7.42
CA ILE A 471 33.95 -13.43 6.81
C ILE A 471 33.10 -12.71 7.86
N GLY A 472 32.34 -13.44 8.68
CA GLY A 472 31.56 -12.89 9.80
C GLY A 472 32.40 -12.12 10.82
N GLN A 473 33.61 -12.61 11.14
CA GLN A 473 34.57 -11.90 11.99
C GLN A 473 35.06 -10.60 11.33
N ALA A 474 35.46 -10.64 10.05
CA ALA A 474 35.91 -9.45 9.31
C ALA A 474 34.82 -8.36 9.26
N LEU A 475 33.57 -8.74 8.98
CA LEU A 475 32.43 -7.82 9.03
C LEU A 475 32.19 -7.22 10.43
N CYS A 476 32.41 -8.00 11.49
CA CYS A 476 32.28 -7.52 12.86
C CYS A 476 33.32 -6.41 13.16
N THR A 477 34.59 -6.64 12.77
CA THR A 477 35.66 -5.64 12.84
C THR A 477 35.30 -4.38 12.06
N ASN A 478 34.84 -4.51 10.82
CA ASN A 478 34.47 -3.37 9.97
C ASN A 478 33.31 -2.54 10.57
N ARG A 479 32.31 -3.20 11.17
CA ARG A 479 31.20 -2.52 11.87
C ARG A 479 31.69 -1.75 13.09
N GLU A 480 32.61 -2.33 13.86
CA GLU A 480 33.17 -1.67 15.04
C GLU A 480 34.08 -0.48 14.65
N GLU A 481 34.93 -0.62 13.62
CA GLU A 481 35.69 0.51 13.06
C GLU A 481 34.76 1.62 12.56
N ALA A 482 33.69 1.29 11.84
CA ALA A 482 32.70 2.26 11.36
C ALA A 482 31.99 2.97 12.53
N ARG A 483 31.62 2.23 13.59
CA ARG A 483 31.03 2.80 14.81
C ARG A 483 32.00 3.75 15.51
N GLN A 484 33.28 3.41 15.59
CA GLN A 484 34.31 4.27 16.19
C GLN A 484 34.58 5.54 15.37
N ARG A 485 34.62 5.45 14.04
CA ARG A 485 34.70 6.62 13.13
C ARG A 485 33.55 7.61 13.36
N THR A 486 32.33 7.10 13.55
CA THR A 486 31.14 7.92 13.84
C THR A 486 31.19 8.59 15.21
N LEU A 487 31.79 7.95 16.22
CA LEU A 487 31.88 8.49 17.59
C LEU A 487 33.03 9.50 17.77
N ASN A 488 34.14 9.33 17.05
CA ASN A 488 35.35 10.16 17.19
C ASN A 488 35.73 10.88 15.87
N PRO A 489 34.86 11.74 15.30
CA PRO A 489 35.09 12.38 14.00
C PRO A 489 36.32 13.31 13.98
N SER A 490 36.72 13.87 15.13
CA SER A 490 37.89 14.75 15.26
C SER A 490 39.23 14.02 15.22
N HIS A 491 39.27 12.70 15.44
CA HIS A 491 40.52 11.95 15.62
C HIS A 491 41.13 11.46 14.28
N PHE A 492 40.42 11.64 13.17
CA PHE A 492 40.84 11.25 11.82
C PHE A 492 41.14 12.45 10.89
N LEU A 493 41.06 13.68 11.40
CA LEU A 493 41.60 14.87 10.72
C LEU A 493 43.11 14.93 10.99
N SER A 494 43.92 14.45 10.04
CA SER A 494 45.36 14.70 10.05
C SER A 494 45.64 16.20 9.88
N PRO A 495 46.67 16.75 10.55
CA PRO A 495 46.92 18.18 10.53
C PRO A 495 47.35 18.63 9.13
N LEU A 496 46.59 19.57 8.55
CA LEU A 496 47.00 20.32 7.37
C LEU A 496 48.37 20.94 7.63
N THR A 497 49.34 20.60 6.76
CA THR A 497 50.72 21.04 6.84
C THR A 497 50.80 22.55 6.62
N ALA A 498 50.88 23.31 7.71
CA ALA A 498 51.16 24.74 7.70
C ALA A 498 52.62 25.02 7.29
N LYS A 499 52.96 24.79 6.01
CA LYS A 499 54.08 25.47 5.36
C LYS A 499 53.58 26.84 4.90
N GLY A 500 53.68 27.82 5.80
CA GLY A 500 53.55 29.22 5.41
C GLY A 500 54.70 29.61 4.46
N PRO A 501 54.48 30.50 3.47
CA PRO A 501 55.57 31.03 2.67
C PRO A 501 56.40 32.00 3.52
N GLU A 502 57.70 31.74 3.61
CA GLU A 502 58.66 32.77 4.03
C GLU A 502 58.67 33.87 2.97
N ASN A 503 58.31 35.09 3.37
CA ASN A 503 58.38 36.28 2.52
C ASN A 503 59.46 37.21 3.10
N PRO A 504 60.60 37.43 2.40
CA PRO A 504 61.66 38.29 2.90
C PRO A 504 61.47 39.76 2.47
N ALA A 505 61.87 40.67 3.36
CA ALA A 505 62.11 42.11 3.14
C ALA A 505 60.90 43.01 2.79
N GLY A 506 60.82 44.16 3.47
CA GLY A 506 59.79 45.19 3.32
C GLY A 506 59.67 46.02 4.57
#